data_AF-A0A925JCH4-F1
#
_entry.id   AF-A0A925JCH4-F1
#
_cell.length_a   1.000
_cell.length_b   1.000
_cell.length_c   1.000
_cell.angle_alpha   90.00
_cell.angle_beta   90.00
_cell.angle_gamma   90.00
#
_symmetry.space_group_name_H-M   'P 1'
#
loop_
_entity.id
_entity.type
_entity.pdbx_description
1 polymer ?
#
loop_
_entity_poly.entity_id
_entity_poly.type
_entity_poly.pdbx_seq_one_letter_code
_entity_poly.pdbx_strand_id
1 'polypeptide(L)' 'GTPTNIASMFLAEGKVEVVTGVNLPMVIKLASQTEQESLALVAKRVRNQGQEGIYLAGDLLSPQKKS' A
#
# COMPACT_ATOMS: atom_id res chain seq x y z
N GLY A 1 6.61 8.27 12.23
CA GLY A 1 6.72 9.65 12.76
C GLY A 1 5.55 9.93 13.70
N THR A 2 5.52 11.11 14.34
CA THR A 2 4.47 11.49 15.32
C THR A 2 3.03 11.24 14.85
N PRO A 3 2.65 11.52 13.59
CA PRO A 3 1.29 11.20 13.10
C PRO A 3 1.00 9.69 13.06
N THR A 4 1.98 8.88 12.64
CA THR A 4 1.89 7.42 12.63
C THR A 4 1.75 6.84 14.03
N ASN A 5 2.55 7.35 14.99
CA ASN A 5 2.53 6.84 16.35
C ASN A 5 1.18 7.09 17.02
N ILE A 6 0.55 8.25 16.77
CA ILE A 6 -0.80 8.56 17.23
C ILE A 6 -1.83 7.65 16.55
N ALA A 7 -1.76 7.51 15.21
CA ALA A 7 -2.68 6.66 14.47
C ALA A 7 -2.65 5.20 14.92
N SER A 8 -1.46 4.64 15.19
CA SER A 8 -1.31 3.25 15.66
C SER A 8 -1.96 2.98 17.03
N MET A 9 -2.16 3.99 17.88
CA MET A 9 -2.87 3.83 19.16
C MET A 9 -4.36 3.54 18.98
N PHE A 10 -4.91 3.87 17.80
CA PHE A 10 -6.31 3.62 17.44
C PHE A 10 -6.52 2.29 16.70
N LEU A 11 -5.45 1.50 16.48
CA LEU A 11 -5.58 0.18 15.87
C LEU A 11 -6.52 -0.69 16.71
N ALA A 12 -7.56 -1.21 16.07
CA ALA A 12 -8.58 -2.01 16.74
C ALA A 12 -9.00 -3.13 15.79
N GLU A 13 -8.72 -4.37 16.17
CA GLU A 13 -8.96 -5.53 15.32
C GLU A 13 -10.40 -5.56 14.78
N GLY A 14 -10.54 -5.72 13.46
CA GLY A 14 -11.82 -5.74 12.77
C GLY A 14 -12.56 -4.40 12.69
N LYS A 15 -12.04 -3.32 13.28
CA LYS A 15 -12.67 -1.99 13.33
C LYS A 15 -11.83 -0.89 12.69
N VAL A 16 -10.52 -0.91 12.91
CA VAL A 16 -9.58 0.11 12.44
C VAL A 16 -8.29 -0.57 12.03
N GLU A 17 -7.84 -0.30 10.81
CA GLU A 17 -6.55 -0.71 10.28
C GLU A 17 -5.71 0.52 9.93
N VAL A 18 -4.41 0.46 10.19
CA VAL A 18 -3.48 1.58 9.95
C VAL A 18 -2.47 1.19 8.90
N VAL A 19 -2.47 1.91 7.78
CA VAL A 19 -1.47 1.77 6.71
C VAL A 19 -0.62 3.03 6.65
N THR A 20 0.69 2.86 6.64
CA THR A 20 1.67 3.97 6.69
C THR A 20 2.41 4.09 5.36
N GLY A 21 3.10 5.20 5.13
CA GLY A 21 3.90 5.41 3.91
C GLY A 21 3.05 5.54 2.63
N VAL A 22 1.86 6.13 2.76
CA VAL A 22 0.90 6.30 1.66
C VAL A 22 1.58 6.93 0.44
N ASN A 23 1.35 6.32 -0.72
CA ASN A 23 1.78 6.81 -2.03
C ASN A 23 0.61 6.77 -3.03
N LEU A 24 0.83 7.26 -4.25
CA LEU A 24 -0.22 7.35 -5.27
C LEU A 24 -0.80 5.99 -5.69
N PRO A 25 0.00 4.93 -5.96
CA PRO A 25 -0.53 3.58 -6.24
C PRO A 25 -1.51 3.07 -5.17
N MET A 26 -1.24 3.35 -3.90
CA MET A 26 -2.11 2.98 -2.79
C MET A 26 -3.47 3.69 -2.86
N VAL A 27 -3.48 5.00 -3.16
CA VAL A 27 -4.70 5.79 -3.29
C VAL A 27 -5.56 5.30 -4.46
N ILE A 28 -4.94 5.02 -5.60
CA ILE A 28 -5.65 4.46 -6.77
C ILE A 28 -6.24 3.08 -6.45
N LYS A 29 -5.48 2.22 -5.75
CA LYS A 29 -5.96 0.89 -5.36
C LYS A 29 -7.17 0.96 -4.44
N LEU A 30 -7.13 1.87 -3.47
CA LEU A 30 -8.23 2.06 -2.53
C LEU A 30 -9.47 2.62 -3.25
N ALA A 31 -9.31 3.60 -4.14
CA ALA A 31 -10.42 4.21 -4.88
C ALA A 31 -11.09 3.24 -5.90
N SER A 32 -10.37 2.21 -6.33
CA SER A 32 -10.87 1.17 -7.25
C SER A 32 -11.38 -0.09 -6.54
N GLN A 33 -11.40 -0.09 -5.21
CA GLN A 33 -11.97 -1.18 -4.43
C GLN A 33 -13.50 -1.22 -4.62
N THR A 34 -14.05 -2.42 -4.79
CA THR A 34 -15.50 -2.69 -4.81
C THR A 34 -15.90 -3.41 -3.52
N GLU A 35 -17.18 -3.30 -3.14
CA GLU A 35 -17.65 -3.71 -1.81
C GLU A 35 -17.53 -5.23 -1.54
N GLN A 36 -17.56 -5.60 -0.26
CA GLN A 36 -17.47 -6.95 0.37
C GLN A 36 -16.10 -7.46 0.87
N GLU A 37 -15.05 -6.64 0.95
CA GLU A 37 -13.77 -7.05 1.55
C GLU A 37 -13.59 -6.60 3.01
N SER A 38 -12.92 -7.41 3.83
CA SER A 38 -12.58 -7.03 5.21
C SER A 38 -11.48 -5.95 5.24
N LEU A 39 -11.47 -5.11 6.29
CA LEU A 39 -10.45 -4.07 6.46
C LEU A 39 -9.02 -4.63 6.37
N ALA A 40 -8.78 -5.80 6.96
CA ALA A 40 -7.48 -6.47 6.92
C ALA A 40 -7.08 -6.88 5.49
N LEU A 41 -8.03 -7.33 4.67
CA LEU A 41 -7.77 -7.69 3.28
C LEU A 41 -7.49 -6.44 2.44
N VAL A 42 -8.31 -5.41 2.59
CA VAL A 42 -8.12 -4.11 1.91
C VAL A 42 -6.76 -3.51 2.26
N ALA A 43 -6.41 -3.44 3.55
CA ALA A 43 -5.14 -2.90 4.02
C ALA A 43 -3.93 -3.64 3.41
N LYS A 44 -3.97 -4.98 3.36
CA LYS A 44 -2.93 -5.79 2.72
C LYS A 44 -2.82 -5.51 1.22
N ARG A 45 -3.94 -5.46 0.49
CA ARG A 45 -3.94 -5.20 -0.97
C ARG A 45 -3.41 -3.81 -1.29
N VAL A 46 -3.83 -2.80 -0.52
CA VAL A 46 -3.36 -1.42 -0.68
C VAL A 46 -1.86 -1.35 -0.40
N ARG A 47 -1.37 -1.90 0.71
CA ARG A 47 0.08 -1.97 1.02
C ARG A 47 0.86 -2.64 -0.10
N ASN A 48 0.41 -3.82 -0.56
CA ASN A 48 1.09 -4.56 -1.61
C ASN A 48 1.16 -3.75 -2.91
N GLN A 49 0.06 -3.12 -3.33
CA GLN A 49 0.08 -2.24 -4.51
C GLN A 49 1.04 -1.06 -4.33
N GLY A 50 1.12 -0.51 -3.11
CA GLY A 50 2.07 0.53 -2.77
C GLY A 50 3.53 0.10 -2.92
N GLN A 51 3.86 -1.13 -2.53
CA GLN A 51 5.19 -1.71 -2.67
C GLN A 51 5.51 -2.06 -4.13
N GLU A 52 4.57 -2.70 -4.82
CA GLU A 52 4.70 -3.03 -6.23
C GLU A 52 4.83 -1.77 -7.08
N GLY A 53 4.15 -0.67 -6.76
CA GLY A 53 4.26 0.58 -7.51
C GLY A 53 5.58 1.34 -7.34
N ILE A 54 6.54 0.84 -6.57
CA ILE A 54 7.84 1.48 -6.34
C ILE A 54 8.89 0.78 -7.19
N TYR A 55 9.33 1.45 -8.25
CA TYR A 55 10.41 0.98 -9.11
C TYR A 55 11.44 2.08 -9.31
N LEU A 56 12.71 1.68 -9.45
CA LEU A 56 13.70 2.56 -10.05
C LEU A 56 13.51 2.54 -11.56
N ALA A 57 13.15 3.69 -12.15
CA ALA A 57 12.89 3.77 -13.59
C ALA A 57 14.09 3.30 -14.45
N GLY A 58 15.32 3.48 -13.94
CA GLY A 58 16.53 2.98 -14.59
C GLY A 58 16.62 1.46 -14.70
N ASP A 59 16.05 0.71 -13.76
CA ASP A 59 16.04 -0.76 -13.79
C ASP A 59 15.08 -1.28 -14.87
N LEU A 60 13.98 -0.57 -15.12
CA LEU A 60 13.00 -0.92 -16.15
C LEU A 60 13.51 -0.66 -17.57
N LEU A 61 14.45 0.29 -17.72
CA LEU A 61 14.99 0.72 -19.01
C LEU A 61 16.35 0.07 -19.34
N SER A 62 16.90 -0.74 -18.43
CA SER A 62 18.18 -1.43 -18.64
C SER A 62 18.02 -2.51 -19.73
N PRO A 63 18.83 -2.48 -20.81
CA PRO A 63 18.76 -3.52 -21.84
C PRO A 63 19.05 -4.87 -21.20
N GLN A 64 18.17 -5.85 -21.42
CA GLN A 64 18.37 -7.23 -20.96
C GLN A 64 19.73 -7.72 -21.46
N LYS A 65 20.68 -7.92 -20.53
CA LYS A 65 21.88 -8.68 -20.83
C LYS A 65 21.41 -10.11 -21.11
N LYS A 66 21.27 -10.44 -22.41
CA LYS A 66 21.16 -11.83 -22.86
C LYS A 66 22.38 -12.58 -22.30
N SER A 67 22.15 -13.49 -21.36
CA SER A 67 23.09 -14.57 -21.08
C SER A 67 22.99 -15.63 -22.17
#